data_AF-A0A5D2MY31-F1
#
_entry.id   AF-A0A5D2MY31-F1
#
_cell.length_a   1.000
_cell.length_b   1.000
_cell.length_c   1.000
_cell.angle_alpha   90.00
_cell.angle_beta   90.00
_cell.angle_gamma   90.00
#
_symmetry.space_group_name_H-M   'P 1'
#
loop_
_entity.id
_entity.type
_entity.pdbx_description
1 polymer ?
#
loop_
_entity_poly.entity_id
_entity_poly.type
_entity_poly.pdbx_seq_one_letter_code
_entity_poly.pdbx_strand_id
1 'polypeptide(L)'
;MFFTGDPTTRKRVDLGGQSSKERDRQKLLKQTRLERNRCLWLCQQNSAALKIQKYFRRGKVVEVERAKVREQFYKTYGKHGHHVDRHCFGPDLEFLRQLIFFVNAWNMNDFSVLAEICRLIQHFVRESG
;
A
#
# COMPACT_ATOMS: atom_id res chain seq x y z
N MET A 1 1.79 53.96 47.72
CA MET A 1 0.50 54.65 47.98
C MET A 1 -0.21 53.90 49.09
N PHE A 2 -0.42 54.53 50.23
CA PHE A 2 -1.07 53.92 51.40
C PHE A 2 -2.58 54.09 51.28
N PHE A 3 -3.33 52.99 51.41
CA PHE A 3 -4.79 53.03 51.49
C PHE A 3 -5.18 53.45 52.91
N THR A 4 -5.47 54.73 53.12
CA THR A 4 -6.16 55.22 54.31
C THR A 4 -7.61 54.74 54.22
N GLY A 5 -7.97 53.71 54.98
CA GLY A 5 -9.27 53.04 54.99
C GLY A 5 -10.42 53.89 55.56
N ASP A 6 -10.52 55.16 55.15
CA ASP A 6 -11.60 56.06 55.53
C ASP A 6 -12.86 55.74 54.69
N PRO A 7 -13.95 55.21 55.29
CA PRO A 7 -15.13 54.76 54.56
C PRO A 7 -15.93 55.91 53.91
N THR A 8 -15.66 57.16 54.30
CA THR A 8 -16.31 58.36 53.74
C THR A 8 -15.77 58.76 52.35
N THR A 9 -14.58 58.29 51.98
CA THR A 9 -13.91 58.59 50.70
C THR A 9 -13.98 57.42 49.72
N ARG A 10 -15.13 56.72 49.66
CA ARG A 10 -15.38 55.65 48.67
C ARG A 10 -15.48 56.21 47.24
N LYS A 11 -14.34 56.39 46.57
CA LYS A 11 -14.30 56.43 45.11
C LYS A 11 -14.54 55.01 44.60
N ARG A 12 -15.66 54.81 43.88
CA ARG A 12 -15.85 53.58 43.08
C ARG A 12 -14.77 53.58 42.00
N VAL A 13 -13.79 52.71 42.15
CA VAL A 13 -12.80 52.44 41.09
C VAL A 13 -13.52 51.62 40.04
N ASP A 14 -13.65 52.16 38.84
CA ASP A 14 -14.24 51.45 37.73
C ASP A 14 -13.29 50.31 37.33
N LEU A 15 -13.61 49.08 37.76
CA LEU A 15 -12.88 47.87 37.38
C LEU A 15 -13.21 47.45 35.93
N GLY A 16 -13.90 48.31 35.17
CA GLY A 16 -14.21 48.18 33.75
C GLY A 16 -12.99 48.24 32.83
N GLY A 17 -11.95 47.44 33.12
CA GLY A 17 -10.95 47.11 32.13
C GLY A 17 -11.59 46.20 31.08
N GLN A 18 -11.81 46.70 29.85
CA GLN A 18 -12.11 45.84 28.71
C GLN A 18 -10.98 44.83 28.57
N SER A 19 -11.25 43.58 28.99
CA SER A 19 -10.26 42.53 28.88
C SER A 19 -9.96 42.27 27.40
N SER A 20 -8.70 42.36 26.98
CA SER A 20 -8.24 42.04 25.61
C SER A 20 -8.55 40.60 25.17
N LYS A 21 -9.09 39.78 26.10
CA LYS A 21 -9.43 38.36 25.97
C LYS A 21 -10.23 38.00 24.73
N GLU A 22 -11.06 38.88 24.16
CA GLU A 22 -11.80 38.57 22.94
C GLU A 22 -10.87 38.48 21.71
N ARG A 23 -9.87 39.38 21.60
CA ARG A 23 -8.83 39.29 20.56
C ARG A 23 -7.94 38.08 20.77
N ASP A 24 -7.62 37.76 22.02
CA ASP A 24 -6.78 36.61 22.35
C ASP A 24 -7.51 35.29 22.12
N ARG A 25 -8.82 35.24 22.39
CA ARG A 25 -9.69 34.11 22.06
C ARG A 25 -9.77 33.88 20.56
N GLN A 26 -10.01 34.94 19.77
CA GLN A 26 -10.06 34.81 18.31
C GLN A 26 -8.71 34.37 17.73
N LYS A 27 -7.60 34.88 18.26
CA LYS A 27 -6.25 34.43 17.87
C LYS A 27 -6.02 32.96 18.23
N LEU A 28 -6.40 32.54 19.44
CA LEU A 28 -6.27 31.16 19.89
C LEU A 28 -7.11 30.21 19.02
N LEU A 29 -8.36 30.56 18.72
CA LEU A 29 -9.22 29.77 17.83
C LEU A 29 -8.63 29.65 16.41
N LYS A 30 -8.07 30.73 15.87
CA LYS A 30 -7.37 30.69 14.56
C LYS A 30 -6.16 29.77 14.61
N GLN A 31 -5.35 29.86 15.67
CA GLN A 31 -4.18 29.00 15.86
C GLN A 31 -4.58 27.52 15.97
N THR A 32 -5.59 27.19 16.77
CA THR A 32 -6.09 25.81 16.91
C THR A 32 -6.63 25.27 15.58
N ARG A 33 -7.32 26.09 14.78
CA ARG A 33 -7.80 25.69 13.44
C ARG A 33 -6.63 25.42 12.49
N LEU A 34 -5.61 26.27 12.49
CA LEU A 34 -4.42 26.08 11.65
C LEU A 34 -3.67 24.79 12.03
N GLU A 35 -3.45 24.54 13.32
CA GLU A 35 -2.82 23.31 13.79
C GLU A 35 -3.66 22.07 13.45
N ARG A 36 -4.98 22.12 13.64
CA ARG A 36 -5.88 21.03 13.22
C ARG A 36 -5.76 20.74 11.73
N ASN A 37 -5.76 21.78 10.89
CA ASN A 37 -5.62 21.62 9.44
C ASN A 37 -4.26 21.03 9.06
N ARG A 38 -3.18 21.43 9.73
CA ARG A 38 -1.84 20.84 9.54
C ARG A 38 -1.83 19.36 9.91
N CYS A 39 -2.37 19.00 11.07
CA CYS A 39 -2.48 17.60 11.49
C CYS A 39 -3.32 16.78 10.51
N LEU A 40 -4.47 17.29 10.07
CA LEU A 40 -5.32 16.62 9.08
C LEU A 40 -4.57 16.37 7.78
N TRP A 41 -3.85 17.37 7.28
CA TRP A 41 -3.05 17.24 6.07
C TRP A 41 -1.96 16.18 6.23
N LEU A 42 -1.22 16.18 7.35
CA LEU A 42 -0.21 15.16 7.64
C LEU A 42 -0.82 13.76 7.74
N CYS A 43 -1.96 13.60 8.41
CA CYS A 43 -2.68 12.33 8.49
C CYS A 43 -3.09 11.82 7.10
N GLN A 44 -3.53 12.72 6.21
CA GLN A 44 -3.88 12.37 4.84
C GLN A 44 -2.66 11.90 4.04
N GLN A 45 -1.53 12.63 4.14
CA GLN A 45 -0.27 12.24 3.52
C GLN A 45 0.22 10.88 4.02
N ASN A 46 0.20 10.67 5.34
CA ASN A 46 0.59 9.40 5.95
C ASN A 46 -0.33 8.25 5.50
N SER A 47 -1.65 8.48 5.42
CA SER A 47 -2.60 7.49 4.92
C SER A 47 -2.32 7.10 3.47
N ALA A 48 -2.04 8.08 2.61
CA ALA A 48 -1.67 7.85 1.21
C ALA A 48 -0.34 7.10 1.09
N ALA A 49 0.69 7.52 1.83
CA ALA A 49 1.99 6.88 1.86
C ALA A 49 1.89 5.41 2.30
N LEU A 50 1.08 5.10 3.32
CA LEU A 50 0.83 3.73 3.76
C LEU A 50 0.17 2.87 2.68
N LYS A 51 -0.79 3.42 1.92
CA LYS A 51 -1.41 2.69 0.80
C LYS A 51 -0.39 2.34 -0.27
N ILE A 52 0.45 3.32 -0.65
CA ILE A 52 1.52 3.13 -1.64
C ILE A 52 2.52 2.07 -1.15
N GLN A 53 3.01 2.20 0.08
CA GLN A 53 3.95 1.24 0.66
C GLN A 53 3.37 -0.19 0.71
N LYS A 54 2.11 -0.35 1.11
CA LYS A 54 1.44 -1.66 1.12
C LYS A 54 1.40 -2.29 -0.27
N TYR A 55 1.08 -1.49 -1.29
CA TYR A 55 1.07 -1.97 -2.68
C TYR A 55 2.45 -2.47 -3.12
N PHE A 56 3.51 -1.68 -2.90
CA PHE A 56 4.86 -2.08 -3.25
C PHE A 56 5.37 -3.30 -2.46
N ARG A 57 5.07 -3.36 -1.16
CA ARG A 57 5.39 -4.54 -0.33
C ARG A 57 4.71 -5.80 -0.85
N ARG A 58 3.43 -5.71 -1.24
CA ARG A 58 2.71 -6.82 -1.87
C ARG A 58 3.37 -7.26 -3.17
N GLY A 59 3.77 -6.33 -4.04
CA GLY A 59 4.48 -6.63 -5.28
C GLY A 59 5.73 -7.47 -5.04
N LYS A 60 6.58 -7.06 -4.10
CA LYS A 60 7.80 -7.81 -3.73
C LYS A 60 7.51 -9.22 -3.21
N VAL A 61 6.48 -9.38 -2.38
CA VAL A 61 6.07 -10.70 -1.89
C VAL A 61 5.63 -11.60 -3.04
N VAL A 62 4.84 -11.07 -3.98
CA VAL A 62 4.41 -11.82 -5.17
C VAL A 62 5.60 -12.22 -6.04
N GLU A 63 6.58 -11.34 -6.25
CA GLU A 63 7.81 -11.65 -7.01
C GLU A 63 8.61 -12.79 -6.38
N VAL A 64 8.76 -12.78 -5.05
CA VAL A 64 9.44 -13.85 -4.31
C VAL A 64 8.68 -15.17 -4.45
N GLU A 65 7.36 -15.17 -4.30
CA GLU A 65 6.55 -16.38 -4.47
C GLU A 65 6.59 -16.89 -5.92
N ARG A 66 6.57 -16.00 -6.92
CA ARG A 66 6.75 -16.38 -8.33
C ARG A 66 8.10 -17.05 -8.57
N ALA A 67 9.17 -16.54 -7.96
CA ALA A 67 10.50 -17.15 -8.08
C ALA A 67 10.54 -18.56 -7.46
N LYS A 68 9.92 -18.75 -6.29
CA LYS A 68 9.80 -20.07 -5.65
C LYS A 68 9.02 -21.06 -6.52
N VAL A 69 7.85 -20.66 -7.01
CA VAL A 69 7.01 -21.51 -7.87
C VAL A 69 7.75 -21.85 -9.17
N ARG A 70 8.48 -20.90 -9.75
CA ARG A 70 9.32 -21.14 -10.94
C ARG A 70 10.41 -22.17 -10.67
N GLU A 71 11.10 -22.08 -9.56
CA GLU A 71 12.14 -23.03 -9.19
C GLU A 71 11.56 -24.44 -8.98
N GLN A 72 10.43 -24.54 -8.28
CA GLN A 72 9.70 -25.81 -8.11
C GLN A 72 9.25 -26.37 -9.46
N PHE A 73 8.68 -25.54 -10.33
CA PHE A 73 8.26 -25.93 -11.67
C PHE A 73 9.43 -26.49 -12.49
N TYR A 74 10.59 -25.84 -12.47
CA TYR A 74 11.78 -26.34 -13.18
C TYR A 74 12.36 -27.62 -12.57
N LYS A 75 12.22 -27.82 -11.26
CA LYS A 75 12.60 -29.08 -10.60
C LYS A 75 11.67 -30.22 -11.00
N THR A 76 10.38 -29.97 -11.14
CA THR A 76 9.39 -31.01 -11.45
C THR A 76 9.31 -31.33 -12.95
N TYR A 77 9.27 -30.30 -13.81
CA TYR A 77 8.97 -30.45 -15.24
C TYR A 77 10.18 -30.20 -16.15
N GLY A 78 11.29 -29.72 -15.59
CA GLY A 78 12.47 -29.28 -16.32
C GLY A 78 12.33 -27.85 -16.88
N LYS A 79 13.47 -27.22 -17.21
CA LYS A 79 13.53 -25.82 -17.66
C LYS A 79 12.71 -25.52 -18.92
N HIS A 80 12.61 -26.47 -19.83
CA HIS A 80 11.90 -26.32 -21.11
C HIS A 80 10.75 -27.33 -21.25
N GLY A 81 10.22 -27.85 -20.13
CA GLY A 81 9.11 -28.80 -20.16
C GLY A 81 9.47 -30.17 -20.74
N HIS A 82 10.74 -30.58 -20.68
CA HIS A 82 11.19 -31.88 -21.20
C HIS A 82 10.61 -33.09 -20.46
N HIS A 83 10.12 -32.89 -19.24
CA HIS A 83 9.48 -33.94 -18.43
C HIS A 83 7.95 -33.80 -18.40
N VAL A 84 7.37 -33.02 -19.31
CA VAL A 84 5.92 -32.79 -19.39
C VAL A 84 5.31 -33.89 -20.25
N ASP A 85 4.43 -34.68 -19.64
CA ASP A 85 3.65 -35.70 -20.32
C ASP A 85 2.21 -35.24 -20.58
N ARG A 86 1.47 -35.92 -21.44
CA ARG A 86 0.06 -35.63 -21.75
C ARG A 86 -0.82 -35.62 -20.49
N HIS A 87 -0.51 -36.46 -19.51
CA HIS A 87 -1.21 -36.49 -18.22
C HIS A 87 -1.07 -35.19 -17.43
N CYS A 88 -0.02 -34.41 -17.68
CA CYS A 88 0.17 -33.07 -17.13
C CYS A 88 -0.72 -32.01 -17.79
N PHE A 89 -1.67 -32.37 -18.65
CA PHE A 89 -2.70 -31.50 -19.25
C PHE A 89 -4.15 -31.94 -18.93
N GLY A 90 -4.36 -32.76 -17.89
CA GLY A 90 -5.67 -33.23 -17.43
C GLY A 90 -6.57 -32.17 -16.75
N PRO A 91 -7.62 -32.53 -16.01
CA PRO A 91 -8.50 -31.54 -15.36
C PRO A 91 -7.92 -30.88 -14.08
N ASP A 92 -6.94 -31.51 -13.41
CA ASP A 92 -6.41 -31.07 -12.10
C ASP A 92 -5.11 -30.24 -12.19
N LEU A 93 -5.05 -29.29 -13.13
CA LEU A 93 -3.77 -28.77 -13.64
C LEU A 93 -3.00 -27.80 -12.76
N GLU A 94 -2.32 -28.37 -11.77
CA GLU A 94 -1.20 -27.77 -11.05
C GLU A 94 -0.18 -27.17 -12.04
N PHE A 95 0.12 -27.88 -13.14
CA PHE A 95 1.08 -27.45 -14.17
C PHE A 95 0.71 -26.10 -14.81
N LEU A 96 -0.49 -25.97 -15.40
CA LEU A 96 -0.91 -24.72 -16.04
C LEU A 96 -1.09 -23.59 -15.01
N ARG A 97 -1.58 -23.91 -13.80
CA ARG A 97 -1.73 -22.93 -12.72
C ARG A 97 -0.37 -22.33 -12.33
N GLN A 98 0.62 -23.18 -12.11
CA GLN A 98 1.98 -22.75 -11.77
C GLN A 98 2.59 -21.95 -12.93
N LEU A 99 2.47 -22.45 -14.17
CA LEU A 99 2.98 -21.79 -15.37
C LEU A 99 2.43 -20.36 -15.51
N ILE A 100 1.10 -20.21 -15.52
CA ILE A 100 0.45 -18.90 -15.66
C ILE A 100 0.79 -17.98 -14.49
N PHE A 101 0.99 -18.53 -13.29
CA PHE A 101 1.30 -17.74 -12.11
C PHE A 101 2.69 -17.07 -12.17
N PHE A 102 3.73 -17.81 -12.59
CA PHE A 102 5.11 -17.30 -12.58
C PHE A 102 5.57 -16.67 -13.91
N VAL A 103 4.93 -16.99 -15.04
CA VAL A 103 5.32 -16.49 -16.35
C VAL A 103 5.22 -14.96 -16.40
N ASN A 104 6.29 -14.33 -16.86
CA ASN A 104 6.34 -12.91 -17.12
C ASN A 104 6.66 -12.67 -18.59
N ALA A 105 5.74 -12.07 -19.33
CA ALA A 105 5.92 -11.78 -20.76
C ALA A 105 7.11 -10.85 -21.06
N TRP A 106 7.54 -10.05 -20.08
CA TRP A 106 8.71 -9.17 -20.20
C TRP A 106 10.04 -9.91 -19.97
N ASN A 107 9.99 -11.15 -19.50
CA ASN A 107 11.16 -12.00 -19.33
C ASN A 107 11.28 -12.93 -20.54
N MET A 108 12.30 -12.70 -21.37
CA MET A 108 12.55 -13.48 -22.58
C MET A 108 12.69 -14.98 -22.33
N ASN A 109 13.22 -15.37 -21.17
CA ASN A 109 13.37 -16.78 -20.81
C ASN A 109 12.00 -17.40 -20.52
N ASP A 110 11.15 -16.72 -19.74
CA ASP A 110 9.80 -17.21 -19.44
C ASP A 110 8.93 -17.26 -20.71
N PHE A 111 9.09 -16.28 -21.60
CA PHE A 111 8.43 -16.28 -22.90
C PHE A 111 8.86 -17.48 -23.75
N SER A 112 10.15 -17.80 -23.76
CA SER A 112 10.67 -18.99 -24.48
C SER A 112 10.11 -20.29 -23.91
N VAL A 113 10.02 -20.40 -22.58
CA VAL A 113 9.37 -21.55 -21.91
C VAL A 113 7.90 -21.66 -22.28
N LEU A 114 7.17 -20.55 -22.29
CA LEU A 114 5.78 -20.53 -22.71
C LEU A 114 5.61 -20.98 -24.17
N ALA A 115 6.47 -20.50 -25.07
CA ALA A 115 6.43 -20.87 -26.48
C ALA A 115 6.74 -22.36 -26.71
N GLU A 116 7.67 -22.95 -25.95
CA GLU A 116 7.91 -24.40 -25.98
C GLU A 116 6.70 -25.19 -25.48
N ILE A 117 6.08 -24.77 -24.39
CA ILE A 117 4.89 -25.45 -23.85
C ILE A 117 3.72 -25.36 -24.83
N CYS A 118 3.50 -24.21 -25.48
CA CYS A 118 2.51 -24.10 -26.54
C CYS A 118 2.77 -25.08 -27.71
N ARG A 119 4.04 -25.27 -28.08
CA ARG A 119 4.43 -26.27 -29.10
C ARG A 119 4.16 -27.70 -28.65
N LEU A 120 4.47 -28.03 -27.39
CA LEU A 120 4.17 -29.34 -26.81
C LEU A 120 2.66 -29.61 -26.78
N ILE A 121 1.85 -28.65 -26.34
CA ILE A 121 0.39 -28.77 -26.37
C ILE A 121 -0.11 -29.02 -27.80
N GLN A 122 0.40 -28.26 -28.77
CA GLN A 122 0.03 -28.44 -30.17
C GLN A 122 0.40 -29.83 -30.70
N HIS A 123 1.55 -30.36 -30.28
CA HIS A 123 1.98 -31.72 -30.63
C HIS A 123 0.99 -32.77 -30.08
N PHE A 124 0.69 -32.70 -28.79
CA PHE A 124 -0.25 -33.65 -28.16
C PHE A 124 -1.66 -33.59 -28.77
N VAL A 125 -2.14 -32.40 -29.15
CA VAL A 125 -3.43 -32.26 -29.85
C VAL A 125 -3.37 -32.93 -31.23
N ARG A 126 -2.29 -32.77 -31.99
CA ARG A 126 -2.14 -33.40 -33.32
C ARG A 126 -2.02 -34.92 -33.25
N GLU A 127 -1.36 -35.45 -32.22
CA GLU A 127 -1.24 -36.90 -32.02
C GLU A 127 -2.54 -37.56 -31.56
N SER A 128 -3.45 -36.80 -30.94
CA SER A 128 -4.64 -37.36 -30.32
C SER A 128 -5.89 -37.42 -31.20
N GLY A 129 -5.87 -36.79 -32.37
CA GLY A 129 -6.97 -36.80 -33.34
C GLY A 129 -8.13 -35.90 -32.93
#